data_AF-A0A7S0QDM7-F1
#
_entry.id   AF-A0A7S0QDM7-F1
#
_cell.length_a   1.000
_cell.length_b   1.000
_cell.length_c   1.000
_cell.angle_alpha   90.00
_cell.angle_beta   90.00
_cell.angle_gamma   90.00
#
_symmetry.space_group_name_H-M   'P 1'
#
loop_
_entity.id
_entity.type
_entity.pdbx_description
1 polymer ?
#
loop_
_entity_poly.entity_id
_entity_poly.type
_entity_poly.pdbx_seq_one_letter_code
_entity_poly.pdbx_strand_id
1 'polypeptide(L)'
;VLLPVEEECEVFALGSQEEGESTESVILNDNRDLVDKNALTKGKECSQKLGASEIEELKQSGRGGKEVIQALIDNSETFKNKTEFSQAKWLKRKTAKHVPSFRAVRCTSLSLCRAYLSKEPHRVCYMREDSLARLLTLSNVQAGSRVLVVDSTNGLVL
;
A
#
# COMPACT_ATOMS: atom_id res chain seq x y z
N VAL A 1 -8.80 -16.27 6.50
CA VAL A 1 -7.86 -15.40 7.22
C VAL A 1 -7.12 -14.57 6.19
N LEU A 2 -7.54 -13.32 5.99
CA LEU A 2 -6.82 -12.37 5.14
C LEU A 2 -5.68 -11.84 6.00
N LEU A 3 -4.45 -12.23 5.68
CA LEU A 3 -3.30 -11.49 6.19
C LEU A 3 -3.45 -10.05 5.67
N PRO A 4 -3.48 -9.05 6.55
CA PRO A 4 -3.59 -7.67 6.13
C PRO A 4 -2.39 -7.36 5.22
N VAL A 5 -2.63 -6.52 4.21
CA VAL A 5 -1.61 -5.94 3.29
C VAL A 5 -0.45 -5.27 4.06
N GLU A 6 -0.60 -5.11 5.37
CA GLU A 6 0.41 -4.61 6.31
C GLU A 6 1.58 -5.59 6.50
N GLU A 7 1.36 -6.91 6.50
CA GLU A 7 2.45 -7.88 6.69
C GLU A 7 3.42 -7.94 5.50
N GLU A 8 2.96 -7.68 4.26
CA GLU A 8 3.88 -7.68 3.10
C GLU A 8 4.87 -6.49 3.14
N CYS A 9 4.54 -5.39 3.83
CA CYS A 9 5.50 -4.32 4.08
C CYS A 9 6.54 -4.71 5.15
N GLU A 10 6.15 -5.48 6.16
CA GLU A 10 7.08 -5.99 7.19
C GLU A 10 8.05 -7.03 6.63
N VAL A 11 7.58 -7.92 5.75
CA VAL A 11 8.45 -8.91 5.08
C VAL A 11 9.49 -8.23 4.19
N PHE A 12 9.21 -7.03 3.67
CA PHE A 12 10.17 -6.25 2.89
C PHE A 12 11.28 -5.61 3.73
N ALA A 13 11.06 -5.43 5.03
CA ALA A 13 12.07 -4.95 5.98
C ALA A 13 13.00 -6.07 6.49
N LEU A 14 12.60 -7.34 6.34
CA LEU A 14 13.37 -8.52 6.76
C LEU A 14 14.02 -9.24 5.58
N GLY A 15 14.87 -8.52 4.85
CA GLY A 15 15.70 -9.07 3.78
C GLY A 15 17.16 -8.65 3.92
N SER A 16 17.98 -9.54 4.48
CA SER A 16 19.45 -9.50 4.64
C SER A 16 19.95 -8.71 5.86
N GLN A 17 19.99 -9.36 7.02
CA GLN A 17 20.92 -9.00 8.09
C GLN A 17 22.30 -9.55 7.71
N GLU A 18 23.18 -8.69 7.19
CA GLU A 18 24.62 -8.88 7.39
C GLU A 18 25.00 -8.11 8.66
N GLU A 19 25.65 -8.80 9.60
CA GLU A 19 26.11 -8.22 10.86
C GLU A 19 27.15 -7.12 10.60
N GLY A 20 26.84 -5.89 11.00
CA GLY A 20 27.72 -4.74 10.88
C GLY A 20 27.39 -3.67 11.93
N GLU A 21 28.24 -3.61 12.95
CA GLU A 21 28.55 -2.49 13.86
C GLU A 21 27.39 -1.58 14.33
N SER A 22 26.98 -1.75 15.59
CA SER A 22 25.99 -0.93 16.28
C SER A 22 26.54 0.48 16.58
N THR A 23 26.44 1.40 15.62
CA THR A 23 26.46 2.83 15.93
C THR A 23 25.13 3.20 16.60
N GLU A 24 25.18 3.67 17.85
CA GLU A 24 24.03 4.26 18.55
C GLU A 24 23.33 5.28 17.65
N SER A 25 22.15 4.92 17.14
CA SER A 25 21.30 5.85 16.41
C SER A 25 20.67 6.78 17.43
N VAL A 26 21.13 8.04 17.46
CA VAL A 26 20.42 9.11 18.15
C VAL A 26 19.03 9.17 17.52
N ILE A 27 18.03 8.65 18.22
CA ILE A 27 16.64 8.71 17.76
C ILE A 27 16.24 10.18 17.78
N LEU A 28 16.34 10.84 16.63
CA LEU A 28 15.78 12.17 16.42
C LEU A 28 14.27 12.03 16.50
N ASN A 29 13.74 12.34 17.69
CA ASN A 29 12.31 12.25 18.02
C ASN A 29 11.50 13.44 17.48
N ASP A 30 12.13 14.41 16.83
CA ASP A 30 11.47 15.67 16.47
C ASP A 30 11.85 16.11 15.05
N ASN A 31 10.90 16.79 14.40
CA ASN A 31 11.02 17.35 13.05
C ASN A 31 11.36 18.84 13.06
N ARG A 32 11.66 19.44 14.23
CA ARG A 32 11.91 20.90 14.38
C ARG A 32 12.95 21.48 13.41
N ASP A 33 13.99 20.71 13.08
CA ASP A 33 15.09 21.13 12.21
C ASP A 33 14.86 20.75 10.73
N LEU A 34 13.73 20.10 10.41
CA LEU A 34 13.39 19.71 9.05
C LEU A 34 12.70 20.87 8.33
N VAL A 35 13.39 21.41 7.32
CA VAL A 35 12.90 22.52 6.51
C VAL A 35 12.57 22.05 5.10
N ASP A 36 11.43 22.48 4.58
CA ASP A 36 11.07 22.28 3.17
C ASP A 36 11.81 23.28 2.27
N LYS A 37 13.03 22.91 1.85
CA LYS A 37 13.88 23.72 0.97
C LYS A 37 13.22 24.05 -0.38
N ASN A 38 12.38 23.14 -0.89
CA ASN A 38 11.71 23.32 -2.18
C ASN A 38 10.71 24.46 -2.11
N ALA A 39 9.87 24.48 -1.07
CA ALA A 39 8.92 25.55 -0.83
C ALA A 39 9.60 26.91 -0.64
N LEU A 40 10.70 26.96 0.14
CA LEU A 40 11.41 28.21 0.42
C LEU A 40 12.12 28.80 -0.80
N THR A 41 12.73 27.96 -1.62
CA THR A 41 13.56 28.41 -2.75
C THR A 41 12.79 28.47 -4.07
N LYS A 42 11.46 28.26 -4.05
CA LYS A 42 10.58 28.16 -5.24
C LYS A 42 11.14 27.17 -6.26
N GLY A 43 11.55 25.98 -5.80
CA GLY A 43 12.00 24.89 -6.67
C GLY A 43 13.47 24.93 -7.11
N LYS A 44 14.31 25.82 -6.56
CA LYS A 44 15.75 25.84 -6.86
C LYS A 44 16.54 24.78 -6.09
N GLU A 45 16.13 24.51 -4.85
CA GLU A 45 16.77 23.53 -3.98
C GLU A 45 15.74 22.48 -3.54
N CYS A 46 16.10 21.20 -3.62
CA CYS A 46 15.22 20.10 -3.23
C CYS A 46 15.96 19.16 -2.28
N SER A 47 15.30 18.68 -1.22
CA SER A 47 15.88 17.68 -0.30
C SER A 47 16.07 16.29 -0.94
N GLN A 48 15.50 16.09 -2.14
CA GLN A 48 15.75 14.93 -2.98
C GLN A 48 16.57 15.39 -4.19
N LYS A 49 17.76 14.84 -4.35
CA LYS A 49 18.69 15.24 -5.42
C LYS A 49 18.32 14.64 -6.77
N LEU A 50 17.73 13.45 -6.78
CA LEU A 50 17.29 12.77 -8.00
C LEU A 50 16.09 13.48 -8.64
N GLY A 51 16.25 13.84 -9.91
CA GLY A 51 15.20 14.45 -10.73
C GLY A 51 14.14 13.44 -11.20
N ALA A 52 13.01 13.95 -11.72
CA ALA A 52 11.96 13.09 -12.27
C ALA A 52 12.44 12.29 -13.50
N SER A 53 13.21 12.93 -14.38
CA SER A 53 13.78 12.31 -15.59
C SER A 53 14.78 11.21 -15.24
N GLU A 54 15.69 11.45 -14.29
CA GLU A 54 16.66 10.44 -13.82
C GLU A 54 15.95 9.23 -13.20
N ILE A 55 14.86 9.44 -12.45
CA ILE A 55 14.05 8.34 -11.90
C ILE A 55 13.38 7.52 -13.02
N GLU A 56 13.00 8.16 -14.12
CA GLU A 56 12.43 7.48 -15.27
C GLU A 56 13.50 6.68 -16.03
N GLU A 57 14.69 7.25 -16.23
CA GLU A 57 15.85 6.56 -16.79
C GLU A 57 16.25 5.33 -15.94
N LEU A 58 16.26 5.46 -14.62
CA LEU A 58 16.52 4.34 -13.71
C LEU A 58 15.50 3.21 -13.91
N LYS A 59 14.22 3.54 -14.13
CA LYS A 59 13.19 2.53 -14.44
C LYS A 59 13.37 1.91 -15.82
N GLN A 60 13.69 2.72 -16.82
CA GLN A 60 13.91 2.27 -18.20
C GLN A 60 15.15 1.38 -18.32
N SER A 61 16.18 1.62 -17.49
CA SER A 61 17.39 0.81 -17.41
C SER A 61 17.16 -0.61 -16.87
N GLY A 62 15.92 -0.95 -16.48
CA GLY A 62 15.55 -2.28 -16.00
C GLY A 62 15.93 -2.55 -14.54
N ARG A 63 16.37 -1.53 -13.79
CA ARG A 63 16.64 -1.67 -12.35
C ARG A 63 15.38 -2.04 -11.59
N GLY A 64 15.54 -2.91 -10.59
CA GLY A 64 14.44 -3.36 -9.75
C GLY A 64 13.85 -2.20 -8.95
N GLY A 65 12.54 -2.24 -8.66
CA GLY A 65 11.89 -1.20 -7.86
C GLY A 65 12.51 -1.01 -6.47
N LYS A 66 13.13 -2.06 -5.90
CA LYS A 66 13.92 -1.99 -4.66
C LYS A 66 15.16 -1.09 -4.80
N GLU A 67 15.88 -1.24 -5.89
CA GLU A 67 17.11 -0.47 -6.18
C GLU A 67 16.78 1.01 -6.39
N VAL A 68 15.64 1.30 -7.01
CA VAL A 68 15.14 2.68 -7.14
C VAL A 68 14.84 3.30 -5.77
N ILE A 69 14.27 2.54 -4.84
CA ILE A 69 14.00 3.01 -3.48
C ILE A 69 15.31 3.25 -2.73
N GLN A 70 16.29 2.36 -2.86
CA GLN A 70 17.60 2.52 -2.26
C GLN A 70 18.30 3.79 -2.79
N ALA A 71 18.33 3.98 -4.10
CA ALA A 71 18.89 5.18 -4.72
C ALA A 71 18.20 6.47 -4.22
N LEU A 72 16.88 6.43 -3.98
CA LEU A 72 16.14 7.57 -3.43
C LEU A 72 16.47 7.85 -1.96
N ILE A 73 16.83 6.84 -1.17
CA ILE A 73 17.28 6.99 0.22
C ILE A 73 18.67 7.62 0.24
N ASP A 74 19.59 7.09 -0.56
CA ASP A 74 20.99 7.55 -0.64
C ASP A 74 21.08 9.01 -1.10
N ASN A 75 20.18 9.44 -1.98
CA ASN A 75 20.12 10.81 -2.51
C ASN A 75 19.19 11.76 -1.71
N SER A 76 18.65 11.31 -0.58
CA SER A 76 17.82 12.15 0.28
C SER A 76 18.61 12.71 1.46
N GLU A 77 18.71 14.04 1.54
CA GLU A 77 19.42 14.72 2.63
C GLU A 77 18.68 14.64 3.98
N THR A 78 17.35 14.52 3.94
CA THR A 78 16.52 14.58 5.14
C THR A 78 16.05 13.22 5.63
N PHE A 79 16.30 12.14 4.91
CA PHE A 79 15.76 10.82 5.24
C PHE A 79 16.30 10.29 6.57
N LYS A 80 17.62 10.40 6.79
CA LYS A 80 18.28 9.96 8.04
C LYS A 80 17.85 10.77 9.26
N ASN A 81 17.49 12.04 9.07
CA ASN A 81 17.08 12.95 10.15
C ASN A 81 15.60 12.83 10.52
N LYS A 82 14.84 11.95 9.86
CA LYS A 82 13.43 11.71 10.17
C LYS A 82 13.27 10.72 11.31
N THR A 83 12.17 10.87 12.05
CA THR A 83 11.73 9.87 13.03
C THR A 83 11.50 8.50 12.38
N GLU A 84 11.62 7.43 13.14
CA GLU A 84 11.42 6.04 12.67
C GLU A 84 10.05 5.86 11.98
N PHE A 85 8.97 6.33 12.62
CA PHE A 85 7.62 6.29 12.02
C PHE A 85 7.53 7.08 10.71
N SER A 86 8.26 8.19 10.59
CA SER A 86 8.30 8.98 9.36
C SER A 86 9.07 8.29 8.24
N GLN A 87 10.15 7.58 8.58
CA GLN A 87 10.91 6.75 7.65
C GLN A 87 10.06 5.57 7.16
N ALA A 88 9.43 4.82 8.08
CA ALA A 88 8.55 3.70 7.76
C ALA A 88 7.36 4.14 6.88
N LYS A 89 6.71 5.27 7.22
CA LYS A 89 5.65 5.87 6.40
C LYS A 89 6.14 6.23 4.99
N TRP A 90 7.35 6.79 4.88
CA TRP A 90 7.93 7.14 3.59
C TRP A 90 8.23 5.90 2.75
N LEU A 91 8.80 4.85 3.37
CA LEU A 91 9.09 3.56 2.74
C LEU A 91 7.81 2.89 2.23
N LYS A 92 6.74 2.83 3.04
CA LYS A 92 5.44 2.29 2.63
C LYS A 92 4.91 3.00 1.38
N ARG A 93 5.00 4.34 1.35
CA ARG A 93 4.57 5.16 0.21
C ARG A 93 5.43 4.91 -1.05
N LYS A 94 6.75 4.78 -0.91
CA LYS A 94 7.66 4.56 -2.05
C LYS A 94 7.59 3.14 -2.59
N THR A 95 7.46 2.15 -1.71
CA THR A 95 7.23 0.75 -2.07
C THR A 95 5.95 0.61 -2.88
N ALA A 96 4.83 1.19 -2.43
CA ALA A 96 3.57 1.17 -3.18
C ALA A 96 3.67 1.82 -4.59
N LYS A 97 4.58 2.78 -4.78
CA LYS A 97 4.77 3.47 -6.08
C LYS A 97 5.73 2.74 -7.02
N HIS A 98 6.81 2.17 -6.48
CA HIS A 98 7.93 1.64 -7.28
C HIS A 98 7.97 0.12 -7.33
N VAL A 99 7.26 -0.56 -6.44
CA VAL A 99 7.14 -2.01 -6.37
C VAL A 99 5.65 -2.37 -6.30
N PRO A 100 4.88 -2.19 -7.40
CA PRO A 100 3.50 -2.63 -7.44
C PRO A 100 3.46 -4.15 -7.30
N SER A 101 2.86 -4.66 -6.22
CA SER A 101 2.58 -6.08 -6.02
C SER A 101 1.11 -6.36 -6.33
N PHE A 102 0.84 -7.58 -6.81
CA PHE A 102 -0.52 -8.09 -6.95
C PHE A 102 -0.58 -9.49 -6.38
N ARG A 103 -1.74 -9.83 -5.81
CA ARG A 103 -2.01 -11.14 -5.24
C ARG A 103 -3.23 -11.73 -5.90
N ALA A 104 -3.07 -12.94 -6.44
CA ALA A 104 -4.21 -13.74 -6.89
C ALA A 104 -4.94 -14.29 -5.65
N VAL A 105 -6.23 -13.98 -5.52
CA VAL A 105 -7.08 -14.44 -4.42
C VAL A 105 -8.19 -15.31 -4.99
N ARG A 106 -8.58 -16.37 -4.25
CA ARG A 106 -9.70 -17.23 -4.63
C ARG A 106 -10.99 -16.42 -4.76
N CYS A 107 -11.73 -16.64 -5.83
CA CYS A 107 -13.08 -16.09 -5.99
C CYS A 107 -14.01 -16.64 -4.90
N THR A 108 -14.45 -15.76 -4.02
CA THR A 108 -15.45 -16.00 -2.97
C THR A 108 -16.46 -14.86 -3.02
N SER A 109 -17.68 -15.08 -2.54
CA SER A 109 -18.73 -14.04 -2.48
C SER A 109 -18.22 -12.77 -1.80
N LEU A 110 -17.45 -12.90 -0.72
CA LEU A 110 -16.84 -11.79 0.00
C LEU A 110 -15.76 -11.06 -0.82
N SER A 111 -14.88 -11.79 -1.52
CA SER A 111 -13.85 -11.16 -2.36
C SER A 111 -14.46 -10.45 -3.58
N LEU A 112 -15.51 -11.04 -4.18
CA LEU A 112 -16.26 -10.43 -5.27
C LEU A 112 -17.00 -9.18 -4.81
N CYS A 113 -17.71 -9.23 -3.69
CA CYS A 113 -18.43 -8.09 -3.13
C CYS A 113 -17.49 -6.89 -2.93
N ARG A 114 -16.31 -7.12 -2.32
CA ARG A 114 -15.28 -6.08 -2.17
C ARG A 114 -14.77 -5.54 -3.49
N ALA A 115 -14.52 -6.41 -4.47
CA ALA A 115 -14.06 -6.00 -5.78
C ALA A 115 -15.10 -5.12 -6.50
N TYR A 116 -16.38 -5.51 -6.47
CA TYR A 116 -17.47 -4.72 -7.06
C TYR A 116 -17.66 -3.39 -6.33
N LEU A 117 -17.62 -3.37 -5.00
CA LEU A 117 -17.76 -2.14 -4.22
C LEU A 117 -16.62 -1.15 -4.53
N SER A 118 -15.39 -1.65 -4.67
CA SER A 118 -14.23 -0.80 -4.99
C SER A 118 -14.22 -0.34 -6.45
N LYS A 119 -14.71 -1.14 -7.39
CA LYS A 119 -14.64 -0.84 -8.83
C LYS A 119 -15.87 -0.10 -9.34
N GLU A 120 -17.07 -0.61 -9.03
CA GLU A 120 -18.35 -0.14 -9.58
C GLU A 120 -19.48 -0.30 -8.53
N PRO A 121 -19.49 0.49 -7.45
CA PRO A 121 -20.41 0.28 -6.32
C PRO A 121 -21.88 0.40 -6.70
N HIS A 122 -22.22 1.22 -7.69
CA HIS A 122 -23.59 1.38 -8.19
C HIS A 122 -24.20 0.07 -8.74
N ARG A 123 -23.39 -0.86 -9.27
CA ARG A 123 -23.88 -2.14 -9.84
C ARG A 123 -24.33 -3.13 -8.77
N VAL A 124 -23.86 -2.94 -7.54
CA VAL A 124 -24.21 -3.77 -6.38
C VAL A 124 -25.05 -2.98 -5.38
N CYS A 125 -25.71 -1.90 -5.82
CA CYS A 125 -26.53 -1.03 -4.98
C CYS A 125 -25.78 -0.50 -3.74
N TYR A 126 -24.47 -0.26 -3.85
CA TYR A 126 -23.59 0.15 -2.74
C TYR A 126 -23.59 -0.84 -1.56
N MET A 127 -23.86 -2.12 -1.81
CA MET A 127 -23.83 -3.16 -0.80
C MET A 127 -22.39 -3.46 -0.37
N ARG A 128 -22.13 -3.38 0.94
CA ARG A 128 -20.87 -3.76 1.58
C ARG A 128 -20.86 -5.22 2.01
N GLU A 129 -19.69 -5.81 2.23
CA GLU A 129 -19.54 -7.22 2.57
C GLU A 129 -20.25 -7.63 3.88
N ASP A 130 -20.38 -6.72 4.85
CA ASP A 130 -21.09 -6.96 6.10
C ASP A 130 -22.61 -7.05 5.88
N SER A 131 -23.15 -6.21 5.00
CA SER A 131 -24.56 -6.27 4.59
C SER A 131 -24.88 -7.57 3.87
N LEU A 132 -23.98 -8.04 2.99
CA LEU A 132 -24.13 -9.33 2.32
C LEU A 132 -24.13 -10.49 3.32
N ALA A 133 -23.19 -10.49 4.27
CA ALA A 133 -23.13 -11.50 5.33
C ALA A 133 -24.41 -11.52 6.18
N ARG A 134 -24.92 -10.32 6.52
CA ARG A 134 -26.18 -10.18 7.27
C ARG A 134 -27.39 -10.67 6.46
N LEU A 135 -27.45 -10.38 5.17
CA LEU A 135 -28.51 -10.86 4.28
C LEU A 135 -28.53 -12.40 4.26
N LEU A 136 -27.39 -13.05 4.08
CA LEU A 136 -27.28 -14.51 4.04
C LEU A 136 -27.63 -15.15 5.39
N THR A 137 -27.23 -14.51 6.50
CA THR A 137 -27.51 -15.02 7.85
C THR A 137 -29.01 -14.88 8.19
N LEU A 138 -29.61 -13.72 7.91
CA LEU A 138 -31.03 -13.47 8.19
C LEU A 138 -31.97 -14.29 7.31
N SER A 139 -31.57 -14.58 6.07
CA SER A 139 -32.33 -15.44 5.16
C SER A 139 -32.18 -16.93 5.47
N ASN A 140 -31.27 -17.30 6.38
CA ASN A 140 -31.01 -18.66 6.80
C ASN A 140 -30.79 -19.61 5.59
N VAL A 141 -30.01 -19.13 4.61
CA VAL A 141 -29.69 -19.89 3.39
C VAL A 141 -28.77 -21.04 3.77
N GLN A 142 -29.19 -22.26 3.46
CA GLN A 142 -28.47 -23.49 3.77
C GLN A 142 -28.52 -24.44 2.57
N ALA A 143 -27.70 -25.49 2.63
CA ALA A 143 -27.73 -26.55 1.62
C ALA A 143 -29.12 -27.21 1.58
N GLY A 144 -29.72 -27.30 0.38
CA GLY A 144 -31.06 -27.86 0.18
C GLY A 144 -32.21 -26.87 0.35
N SER A 145 -31.96 -25.61 0.73
CA SER A 145 -33.00 -24.58 0.81
C SER A 145 -33.57 -24.25 -0.58
N ARG A 146 -34.91 -24.14 -0.67
CA ARG A 146 -35.60 -23.58 -1.84
C ARG A 146 -35.85 -22.10 -1.60
N VAL A 147 -35.02 -21.25 -2.19
CA VAL A 147 -35.05 -19.80 -1.99
C VAL A 147 -35.60 -19.07 -3.20
N LEU A 148 -36.33 -17.98 -2.95
CA LEU A 148 -36.72 -17.02 -3.98
C LEU A 148 -35.79 -15.82 -3.88
N VAL A 149 -35.07 -15.52 -4.97
CA VAL A 149 -34.14 -14.40 -5.05
C VAL A 149 -34.62 -13.44 -6.13
N VAL A 150 -34.73 -12.16 -5.78
CA VAL A 150 -34.91 -11.06 -6.72
C VAL A 150 -33.64 -10.22 -6.65
N ASP A 151 -32.85 -10.25 -7.71
CA ASP A 151 -31.53 -9.64 -7.70
C ASP A 151 -31.38 -8.55 -8.77
N SER A 152 -30.85 -7.41 -8.33
CA SER A 152 -30.41 -6.28 -9.16
C SER A 152 -28.93 -5.95 -8.93
N THR A 153 -28.18 -6.81 -8.23
CA THR A 153 -26.77 -6.62 -7.85
C THR A 153 -25.79 -7.31 -8.82
N ASN A 154 -26.20 -7.44 -10.09
CA ASN A 154 -25.40 -8.07 -11.15
C ASN A 154 -25.00 -9.53 -10.84
N GLY A 155 -25.87 -10.27 -10.14
CA GLY A 155 -25.64 -11.68 -9.79
C GLY A 155 -24.77 -11.91 -8.57
N LEU A 156 -24.50 -10.88 -7.74
CA LEU A 156 -23.68 -11.04 -6.54
C LEU A 156 -24.41 -11.84 -5.44
N VAL A 157 -25.74 -11.69 -5.36
CA VAL A 157 -26.59 -12.34 -4.33
C VAL A 157 -27.10 -13.71 -4.80
N LEU A 158 -27.06 -13.98 -6.11
CA LEU A 158 -27.49 -15.24 -6.72
C LEU A 158 -26.47 -16.37 -6.45
#